data_AF-A0A0F9DP31-F1
#
_entry.id   AF-A0A0F9DP31-F1
#
_cell.length_a   1.000
_cell.length_b   1.000
_cell.length_c   1.000
_cell.angle_alpha   90.00
_cell.angle_beta   90.00
_cell.angle_gamma   90.00
#
_symmetry.space_group_name_H-M   'P 1'
#
loop_
_entity.id
_entity.type
_entity.pdbx_description
1 polymer ?
#
loop_
_entity_poly.entity_id
_entity_poly.type
_entity_poly.pdbx_seq_one_letter_code
_entity_poly.pdbx_strand_id
1 'polypeptide(L)'
;MEIRQIVEKWLRANNYDGLVTEDCGCEVDDLMPCDNYRPDCTAGYKVPCPGGEDCPADGDCPWHISTSKEATNGKEQKKKVN
;
A
#
# COMPACT_ATOMS: atom_id res chain seq x y z
N MET A 1 22.84 9.44 5.48
CA MET A 1 21.44 9.11 5.80
C MET A 1 20.71 9.22 4.50
N GLU A 2 20.26 8.08 3.98
CA GLU A 2 19.67 7.97 2.65
C GLU A 2 18.17 8.28 2.68
N ILE A 3 17.61 8.73 1.55
CA ILE A 3 16.17 8.98 1.43
C ILE A 3 15.37 7.73 1.82
N ARG A 4 15.84 6.54 1.41
CA ARG A 4 15.29 5.25 1.84
C ARG A 4 15.17 5.14 3.35
N GLN A 5 16.23 5.46 4.07
CA GLN A 5 16.28 5.36 5.53
C GLN A 5 15.35 6.38 6.20
N ILE A 6 15.16 7.56 5.61
CA ILE A 6 14.25 8.59 6.12
C ILE A 6 12.80 8.09 6.01
N VAL A 7 12.42 7.60 4.83
CA VAL A 7 11.06 7.09 4.56
C VAL A 7 10.76 5.86 5.43
N GLU A 8 11.69 4.89 5.47
CA GLU A 8 11.54 3.68 6.29
C GLU A 8 11.37 4.02 7.77
N LYS A 9 12.22 4.90 8.32
CA LYS A 9 12.11 5.31 9.74
C LYS A 9 10.77 5.95 10.04
N TRP A 10 10.28 6.83 9.16
CA TRP A 10 9.01 7.50 9.36
C TRP A 10 7.84 6.51 9.29
N LEU A 11 7.82 5.61 8.30
CA LEU A 11 6.75 4.61 8.15
C LEU A 11 6.67 3.69 9.38
N ARG A 12 7.81 3.13 9.81
CA ARG A 12 7.86 2.26 10.99
C ARG A 12 7.45 2.99 12.27
N ALA A 13 7.92 4.23 12.46
CA ALA A 13 7.56 5.03 13.64
C ALA A 13 6.05 5.34 13.71
N ASN A 14 5.36 5.34 12.57
CA ASN A 14 3.93 5.57 12.48
C ASN A 14 3.10 4.29 12.29
N ASN A 15 3.72 3.11 12.40
CA ASN A 15 3.08 1.79 12.26
C ASN A 15 2.47 1.50 10.87
N TYR A 16 3.11 2.01 9.81
CA TYR A 16 2.78 1.64 8.43
C TYR A 16 3.70 0.53 7.93
N ASP A 17 3.16 -0.34 7.08
CA ASP A 17 3.88 -1.50 6.53
C ASP A 17 4.49 -1.22 5.15
N GLY A 18 4.12 -0.10 4.52
CA GLY A 18 4.57 0.20 3.16
C GLY A 18 4.00 1.47 2.56
N LEU A 19 4.15 1.59 1.25
CA LEU A 19 3.56 2.64 0.43
C LEU A 19 2.57 2.05 -0.57
N VAL A 20 1.54 2.81 -0.91
CA VAL A 20 0.46 2.41 -1.82
C VAL A 20 -0.01 3.56 -2.69
N THR A 21 -0.36 3.22 -3.93
CA THR A 21 -1.13 4.02 -4.88
C THR A 21 -2.33 3.20 -5.35
N GLU A 22 -3.13 3.73 -6.27
CA GLU A 22 -4.25 2.97 -6.86
C GLU A 22 -3.78 1.73 -7.65
N ASP A 23 -2.53 1.74 -8.17
CA ASP A 23 -2.01 0.72 -9.09
C ASP A 23 -0.93 -0.19 -8.48
N CYS A 24 -0.35 0.20 -7.35
CA CYS A 24 0.86 -0.44 -6.83
C CYS A 24 0.92 -0.35 -5.31
N GLY A 25 1.52 -1.36 -4.68
CA GLY A 25 1.85 -1.35 -3.26
C GLY A 25 3.21 -1.98 -3.02
N CYS A 26 4.08 -1.30 -2.28
CA CYS A 26 5.40 -1.79 -1.91
C CYS A 26 5.51 -1.91 -0.39
N GLU A 27 6.08 -3.01 0.11
CA GLU A 27 6.42 -3.14 1.52
C GLU A 27 7.56 -2.21 1.91
N VAL A 28 7.66 -1.87 3.20
CA VAL A 28 8.69 -0.98 3.72
C VAL A 28 10.12 -1.50 3.44
N ASP A 29 10.28 -2.82 3.34
CA ASP A 29 11.56 -3.46 3.06
C ASP A 29 11.93 -3.41 1.57
N ASP A 30 10.95 -3.18 0.68
CA ASP A 30 11.04 -3.23 -0.79
C ASP A 30 10.55 -1.94 -1.47
N LEU A 31 10.47 -0.82 -0.73
CA LEU A 31 9.87 0.43 -1.21
C LEU A 31 10.76 1.21 -2.21
N MET A 32 12.08 0.95 -2.22
CA MET A 32 13.06 1.67 -3.06
C MET A 32 14.24 0.77 -3.46
N PRO A 33 14.71 0.86 -4.72
CA PRO A 33 14.19 1.69 -5.81
C PRO A 33 12.85 1.15 -6.36
N CYS A 34 11.98 2.04 -6.81
CA CYS A 34 10.74 1.67 -7.50
C CYS A 34 10.90 1.89 -9.01
N ASP A 35 10.30 1.03 -9.82
CA ASP A 35 10.41 1.06 -11.28
C ASP A 35 9.75 2.30 -11.92
N ASN A 36 8.90 3.01 -11.17
CA ASN A 36 8.20 4.20 -11.65
C ASN A 36 8.23 5.32 -10.61
N TYR A 37 8.51 6.55 -11.06
CA TYR A 37 8.32 7.74 -10.25
C TYR A 37 6.81 7.98 -10.04
N ARG A 38 6.36 7.91 -8.79
CA ARG A 38 4.96 8.12 -8.39
C ARG A 38 4.91 9.21 -7.30
N PRO A 39 4.43 10.42 -7.61
CA PRO A 39 4.32 11.51 -6.63
C PRO A 39 3.16 11.33 -5.65
N ASP A 40 2.27 10.37 -5.92
CA ASP A 40 1.03 10.05 -5.22
C ASP A 40 1.14 8.84 -4.27
N CYS A 41 2.36 8.34 -4.02
CA CYS A 41 2.58 7.28 -3.02
C CYS A 41 2.17 7.75 -1.62
N THR A 42 1.25 7.01 -1.01
CA THR A 42 0.76 7.25 0.35
C THR A 42 1.14 6.11 1.28
N ALA A 43 1.16 6.37 2.59
CA ALA A 43 1.45 5.34 3.59
C ALA A 43 0.30 4.33 3.69
N GLY A 44 0.63 3.04 3.77
CA GLY A 44 -0.35 1.97 3.82
C GLY A 44 0.04 0.81 4.74
N TYR A 45 -0.90 -0.12 4.86
CA TYR A 45 -0.85 -1.29 5.73
C TYR A 45 -0.90 -2.57 4.90
N LYS A 46 -0.18 -3.59 5.34
CA LYS A 46 -0.19 -4.90 4.70
C LYS A 46 -1.45 -5.64 5.14
N VAL A 47 -2.34 -5.88 4.19
CA VAL A 47 -3.60 -6.59 4.41
C VAL A 47 -3.63 -7.89 3.61
N PRO A 48 -4.26 -8.96 4.13
CA PRO A 48 -4.47 -10.18 3.36
C PRO A 48 -5.35 -9.89 2.14
N CYS A 49 -5.03 -10.46 0.98
CA CYS A 49 -5.93 -10.37 -0.17
C CYS A 49 -7.18 -11.23 0.14
N PRO A 50 -8.40 -10.69 -0.08
CA PRO A 50 -9.63 -11.44 0.11
C PRO A 50 -9.76 -12.63 -0.86
N GLY A 51 -8.94 -12.67 -1.91
CA GLY A 51 -8.99 -13.68 -2.96
C GLY A 51 -10.19 -13.51 -3.90
N GLY A 52 -10.15 -14.22 -5.03
CA GLY A 52 -11.26 -14.27 -5.99
C GLY A 52 -11.54 -12.94 -6.70
N GLU A 53 -12.79 -12.78 -7.15
CA GLU A 53 -13.29 -11.65 -7.94
C GLU A 53 -13.32 -10.30 -7.19
N ASP A 54 -13.07 -10.31 -5.87
CA ASP A 54 -13.01 -9.12 -5.02
C ASP A 54 -11.60 -8.55 -4.85
N CYS A 55 -10.57 -9.20 -5.40
CA CYS A 55 -9.19 -8.73 -5.33
C CYS A 55 -8.78 -8.03 -6.65
N PRO A 56 -8.26 -6.78 -6.64
CA PRO A 56 -7.89 -6.03 -7.85
C PRO A 56 -6.83 -6.70 -8.74
N ALA A 57 -6.11 -7.68 -8.19
CA ALA A 57 -5.12 -8.49 -8.89
C ALA A 57 -5.68 -9.87 -9.32
N ASP A 58 -6.99 -9.95 -9.60
CA ASP A 58 -7.71 -11.16 -10.03
C ASP A 58 -7.51 -12.38 -9.10
N GLY A 59 -7.24 -12.13 -7.81
CA GLY A 59 -7.10 -13.15 -6.79
C GLY A 59 -5.76 -13.88 -6.75
N ASP A 60 -4.77 -13.49 -7.55
CA ASP A 60 -3.44 -14.15 -7.60
C ASP A 60 -2.39 -13.46 -6.72
N CYS A 61 -2.80 -12.90 -5.56
CA CYS A 61 -1.86 -12.37 -4.58
C CYS A 61 -2.23 -12.80 -3.15
N PRO A 62 -1.25 -13.13 -2.29
CA PRO A 62 -1.52 -13.48 -0.89
C PRO A 62 -1.83 -12.25 -0.03
N TRP A 63 -1.34 -11.06 -0.40
CA TRP A 63 -1.48 -9.81 0.33
C TRP A 63 -1.37 -8.62 -0.62
N HIS A 64 -1.82 -7.45 -0.16
CA HIS A 64 -1.56 -6.15 -0.81
C HIS A 64 -1.38 -5.05 0.24
N ILE A 65 -0.83 -3.90 -0.15
CA ILE A 65 -0.82 -2.71 0.71
C ILE A 65 -2.13 -1.95 0.47
N SER A 66 -2.81 -1.54 1.54
CA SER A 66 -4.02 -0.72 1.48
C SER A 66 -3.85 0.53 2.36
N THR A 67 -4.56 1.60 2.04
CA THR A 67 -4.64 2.81 2.88
C THR A 67 -5.38 2.58 4.21
N SER A 68 -6.08 1.44 4.33
CA SER A 68 -6.83 1.02 5.52
C SER A 68 -6.31 -0.31 6.07
N LYS A 69 -6.41 -0.50 7.39
CA LYS A 69 -6.00 -1.76 8.08
C LYS A 69 -6.95 -2.93 7.84
N GLU A 70 -8.14 -2.65 7.33
CA GLU A 70 -9.15 -3.66 7.04
C GLU A 70 -9.07 -4.01 5.55
N ALA A 71 -9.18 -5.31 5.23
CA ALA A 71 -9.36 -5.78 3.87
C ALA A 71 -10.75 -5.34 3.39
N THR A 72 -10.87 -4.10 2.94
CA THR A 72 -12.16 -3.59 2.44
C THR A 72 -12.41 -4.21 1.07
N ASN A 73 -13.45 -5.05 0.98
CA ASN A 73 -14.04 -5.50 -0.28
C ASN A 73 -14.10 -4.32 -1.25
N GLY A 74 -13.48 -4.45 -2.43
CA GLY A 74 -12.98 -3.37 -3.28
C GLY A 74 -13.98 -2.36 -3.89
N LYS A 75 -14.95 -1.83 -3.14
CA LYS A 75 -15.91 -0.81 -3.61
C LYS A 75 -16.11 0.40 -2.71
N GLU A 76 -15.41 0.52 -1.57
CA GLU A 76 -15.76 1.54 -0.55
C GLU A 76 -14.76 2.69 -0.33
N GLN A 77 -13.82 2.94 -1.25
CA GLN A 77 -12.99 4.16 -1.20
C GLN A 77 -13.45 5.29 -2.16
N LYS A 78 -14.63 5.17 -2.78
CA LYS A 78 -15.26 6.30 -3.51
C LYS A 78 -16.23 7.10 -2.62
N LYS A 79 -15.73 7.71 -1.54
CA LYS A 79 -16.38 8.80 -0.76
C LYS A 79 -15.52 9.01 0.50
N LYS A 80 -14.95 10.17 0.84
CA LYS A 80 -15.50 11.52 0.80
C LYS A 80 -14.32 12.51 0.78
N VAL A 81 -14.13 13.22 -0.33
CA VAL A 81 -13.55 14.57 -0.29
C VAL A 81 -14.74 15.51 -0.28
N ASN A 82 -14.94 16.22 0.81
CA ASN A 82 -15.78 17.42 0.90
C ASN A 82 -15.03 18.43 1.75
#